data_AF-W1WGU8-F1
#
_entry.id   AF-W1WGU8-F1
#
_cell.length_a   1.000
_cell.length_b   1.000
_cell.length_c   1.000
_cell.angle_alpha   90.00
_cell.angle_beta   90.00
_cell.angle_gamma   90.00
#
_symmetry.space_group_name_H-M   'P 1'
#
loop_
_entity.id
_entity.type
_entity.pdbx_description
1 polymer ?
#
loop_
_entity_poly.entity_id
_entity_poly.type
_entity_poly.pdbx_seq_one_letter_code
_entity_poly.pdbx_strand_id
1 'polypeptide(L)' 'MKVLNSLRTAKERHPDCQIVKRKGRLYVICKSNPRFKAVQGRKKKRWFKIRRINDICL' A
#
# COMPACT_ATOMS: atom_id res chain seq x y z
N MET A 1 10.91 0.78 -2.82
CA MET A 1 9.59 0.14 -2.63
C MET A 1 8.64 0.68 -3.68
N LYS A 2 7.99 -0.19 -4.47
CA LYS A 2 7.12 0.20 -5.60
C LYS A 2 5.68 0.42 -5.14
N VAL A 3 4.99 1.42 -5.68
CA VAL A 3 3.55 1.61 -5.44
C VAL A 3 2.79 0.96 -6.57
N LEU A 4 1.92 0.00 -6.26
CA LEU A 4 1.14 -0.75 -7.25
C LEU A 4 -0.35 -0.68 -6.90
N ASN A 5 -1.21 -0.75 -7.91
CA ASN A 5 -2.65 -0.84 -7.70
C ASN A 5 -3.07 -2.28 -7.37
N SER A 6 -2.37 -3.29 -7.91
CA SER A 6 -2.56 -4.70 -7.64
C SER A 6 -1.29 -5.35 -7.10
N LEU A 7 -1.44 -6.26 -6.14
CA LEU A 7 -0.36 -7.03 -5.54
C LEU A 7 -0.30 -8.49 -6.04
N ARG A 8 -1.22 -8.90 -6.93
CA ARG A 8 -1.30 -10.29 -7.44
C ARG A 8 0.00 -10.74 -8.08
N THR A 9 0.49 -10.00 -9.06
CA THR A 9 1.76 -10.31 -9.73
C THR A 9 2.97 -10.03 -8.85
N ALA A 10 2.85 -9.16 -7.83
CA ALA A 10 3.98 -8.77 -7.00
C ALA A 10 4.36 -9.82 -5.96
N LYS A 11 3.39 -10.59 -5.43
CA LYS A 11 3.66 -11.70 -4.50
C LYS A 11 4.29 -12.92 -5.19
N GLU A 12 4.03 -13.12 -6.47
CA GLU A 12 4.45 -14.31 -7.24
C GLU A 12 5.88 -14.22 -7.77
N ARG A 13 6.53 -13.04 -7.71
CA ARG A 13 7.89 -12.85 -8.27
C ARG A 13 8.99 -13.62 -7.56
N HIS A 14 8.78 -13.98 -6.29
CA HIS A 14 9.78 -14.66 -5.46
C HIS A 14 9.07 -15.39 -4.32
N PRO A 15 9.53 -16.59 -3.91
CA PRO A 15 8.91 -17.34 -2.81
C PRO A 15 8.86 -16.57 -1.49
N ASP A 16 9.90 -15.78 -1.19
CA ASP A 16 9.97 -14.98 0.05
C ASP A 16 9.06 -13.74 0.06
N CYS A 17 8.33 -13.46 -1.02
CA CYS A 17 7.39 -12.34 -1.07
C CYS A 17 6.13 -12.66 -0.26
N GLN A 18 5.94 -11.93 0.84
CA GLN A 18 4.78 -12.09 1.71
C GLN A 18 3.90 -10.83 1.72
N ILE A 19 2.59 -11.03 1.72
CA ILE A 19 1.62 -9.94 1.87
C ILE A 19 1.39 -9.70 3.36
N VAL A 20 1.55 -8.45 3.80
CA VAL A 20 1.27 -8.04 5.18
C VAL A 20 0.45 -6.76 5.23
N LYS A 21 -0.37 -6.60 6.27
CA LYS A 21 -1.11 -5.37 6.54
C LYS A 21 -0.34 -4.53 7.57
N ARG A 22 0.05 -3.32 7.20
CA ARG A 22 0.77 -2.37 8.09
C ARG A 22 0.17 -0.98 7.94
N LYS A 23 -0.01 -0.23 9.02
CA LYS A 23 -0.49 1.18 8.98
C LYS A 23 -1.76 1.37 8.12
N GLY A 24 -2.69 0.40 8.18
CA GLY A 24 -3.93 0.40 7.40
C GLY A 24 -3.79 0.14 5.89
N ARG A 25 -2.64 -0.35 5.41
CA ARG A 25 -2.37 -0.62 3.98
C ARG A 25 -1.73 -2.00 3.79
N LEU A 26 -1.90 -2.54 2.59
CA LEU A 26 -1.30 -3.81 2.19
C LEU A 26 0.08 -3.59 1.56
N TYR A 27 1.05 -4.39 2.00
CA TYR A 27 2.42 -4.36 1.54
C TYR A 27 2.84 -5.76 1.10
N VAL A 28 3.65 -5.83 0.05
CA VAL A 28 4.48 -7.00 -0.25
C VAL A 28 5.85 -6.76 0.33
N ILE A 29 6.30 -7.69 1.16
CA ILE A 29 7.61 -7.67 1.80
C ILE A 29 8.41 -8.83 1.27
N CYS A 30 9.63 -8.55 0.86
CA CYS A 30 10.66 -9.56 0.63
C CYS A 30 11.89 -9.10 1.42
N LYS A 31 12.40 -9.97 2.31
CA LYS A 31 13.59 -9.69 3.12
C LYS A 31 14.86 -9.91 2.28
N SER A 32 14.86 -10.96 1.47
CA SER A 32 15.97 -11.40 0.63
C SER A 32 16.28 -10.42 -0.50
N ASN A 33 15.25 -9.84 -1.13
CA ASN A 33 15.45 -8.84 -2.19
C ASN A 33 14.51 -7.63 -2.02
N PRO A 34 15.02 -6.45 -1.64
CA PRO A 34 14.21 -5.26 -1.41
C PRO A 34 13.61 -4.66 -2.69
N ARG A 35 14.06 -5.07 -3.89
CA ARG A 35 13.51 -4.60 -5.18
C ARG A 35 12.06 -5.05 -5.39
N PHE A 36 11.66 -6.18 -4.80
CA PHE A 36 10.30 -6.72 -4.90
C PHE A 36 9.31 -6.13 -3.89
N LYS A 37 9.80 -5.32 -2.93
CA LYS A 37 8.93 -4.64 -1.96
C LYS A 37 7.92 -3.73 -2.66
N ALA A 38 6.64 -3.93 -2.38
CA ALA A 38 5.55 -3.14 -2.95
C ALA A 38 4.51 -2.70 -1.92
N VAL A 39 3.71 -1.69 -2.24
CA VAL A 39 2.59 -1.21 -1.42
C VAL A 39 1.37 -0.91 -2.28
N GLN A 40 0.18 -1.19 -1.75
CA GLN A 40 -1.07 -0.79 -2.36
C GLN A 40 -1.46 0.65 -1.99
N GLY A 41 -1.72 1.46 -3.02
CA GLY A 41 -2.15 2.86 -2.90
C GLY A 41 -1.04 3.82 -2.46
N ARG A 42 -1.38 5.09 -2.18
CA ARG A 42 -0.48 6.13 -1.67
C ARG A 42 -0.89 6.56 -0.26
N LYS A 43 -0.03 7.31 0.46
CA LYS A 43 -0.45 7.94 1.73
C LYS A 43 -1.52 8.99 1.42
N LYS A 44 -2.63 9.00 2.18
CA LYS A 44 -3.60 10.12 2.11
C LYS A 44 -2.91 11.38 2.61
N LYS A 45 -3.04 12.50 1.89
CA LYS A 45 -2.55 13.80 2.37
C LYS A 45 -3.47 14.30 3.49
N ARG A 46 -2.90 14.97 4.49
CA ARG A 46 -3.60 15.34 5.74
C ARG A 46 -4.80 16.27 5.49
N TRP A 47 -4.73 17.18 4.52
CA TRP A 47 -5.85 18.08 4.21
C TRP A 47 -7.07 17.36 3.61
N PHE A 48 -6.87 16.28 2.83
CA PHE A 48 -7.98 15.47 2.29
C PHE A 48 -8.73 14.70 3.39
N LYS A 49 -8.16 14.61 4.60
CA LYS A 49 -8.88 14.06 5.76
C LYS A 49 -9.79 15.11 6.40
N ILE A 50 -9.43 16.40 6.32
CA ILE A 50 -10.18 17.52 6.92
C ILE A 50 -11.37 17.91 6.04
N ARG A 51 -11.21 17.96 4.71
CA ARG A 51 -12.32 18.32 3.79
C ARG A 51 -13.53 17.40 3.86
N ARG A 52 -13.33 16.08 4.08
CA ARG A 52 -14.44 15.13 4.20
C ARG A 52 -15.34 15.32 5.43
N ILE A 53 -14.96 16.16 6.39
CA ILE A 53 -15.82 16.50 7.54
C ILE A 53 -16.77 17.66 7.20
N ASN A 54 -16.37 18.56 6.29
CA ASN A 54 -17.15 19.75 5.96
C ASN A 54 -18.11 19.55 4.77
N ASP A 55 -18.04 18.42 4.07
CA ASP A 55 -18.88 18.10 2.89
C ASP A 55 -20.09 17.20 3.22
N ILE A 56 -20.43 16.99 4.51
CA ILE A 56 -21.58 16.17 4.97
C ILE A 56 -22.81 17.02 5.36
N CYS A 57 -22.68 18.35 5.43
CA CYS A 57 -23.83 19.23 5.66
C CYS A 57 -24.23 19.98 4.37
N LEU A 58 -25.04 19.32 3.54
CA LEU A 58 -26.03 19.93 2.63
C LEU A 58 -27.07 18.88 2.22
#